data_AF-A0A2E6IP77-F1
#
_entry.id   AF-A0A2E6IP77-F1
#
_cell.length_a   1.000
_cell.length_b   1.000
_cell.length_c   1.000
_cell.angle_alpha   90.00
_cell.angle_beta   90.00
_cell.angle_gamma   90.00
#
_symmetry.space_group_name_H-M   'P 1'
#
loop_
_entity.id
_entity.type
_entity.pdbx_description
1 polymer ?
#
loop_
_entity_poly.entity_id
_entity_poly.type
_entity_poly.pdbx_seq_one_letter_code
_entity_poly.pdbx_strand_id
1 'polypeptide(L)'
;MTMKELLKGMSDAFNPNYWAEKMGNKTGAYDKAHNSKLANWSRNLTGWKWWAWQIVGGLIFVAIAEFILNLLGLSMLPWRW
;
A
#
# COMPACT_ATOMS: atom_id res chain seq x y z
N MET A 1 -5.17 23.09 -36.02
CA MET A 1 -4.96 22.76 -34.61
C MET A 1 -5.95 23.58 -33.81
N THR A 2 -6.88 22.93 -33.13
CA THR A 2 -8.00 23.61 -32.47
C THR A 2 -7.61 24.01 -31.04
N MET A 3 -8.21 25.09 -30.50
CA MET A 3 -7.96 25.58 -29.13
C MET A 3 -8.11 24.47 -28.06
N LYS A 4 -9.02 23.52 -28.30
CA LYS A 4 -9.27 22.38 -27.43
C LYS A 4 -8.08 21.41 -27.38
N GLU A 5 -7.39 21.22 -28.49
CA GLU A 5 -6.20 20.35 -28.57
C GLU A 5 -5.00 20.97 -27.85
N LEU A 6 -4.83 22.29 -27.95
CA LEU A 6 -3.79 23.02 -27.22
C LEU A 6 -4.02 22.98 -25.71
N LEU A 7 -5.25 23.22 -25.26
CA LEU A 7 -5.61 23.12 -23.84
C LEU A 7 -5.39 21.70 -23.30
N LYS A 8 -5.72 20.68 -24.08
CA LYS A 8 -5.50 19.28 -23.70
C LYS A 8 -4.00 18.96 -23.60
N GLY A 9 -3.19 19.38 -24.58
CA GLY A 9 -1.75 19.17 -24.55
C GLY A 9 -1.05 19.86 -23.37
N MET A 10 -1.49 21.07 -23.00
CA MET A 10 -1.00 21.76 -21.80
C MET A 10 -1.47 21.07 -20.52
N SER A 11 -2.75 20.71 -20.44
CA SER A 11 -3.31 19.98 -19.30
C SER A 11 -2.57 18.66 -19.05
N ASP A 12 -2.29 17.90 -20.11
CA ASP A 12 -1.54 16.65 -20.03
C ASP A 12 -0.07 16.87 -19.64
N ALA A 13 0.55 17.99 -20.07
CA ALA A 13 1.91 18.34 -19.67
C ALA A 13 2.04 18.74 -18.19
N PHE A 14 1.00 19.35 -17.61
CA PHE A 14 0.96 19.69 -16.18
C PHE A 14 0.39 18.58 -15.30
N ASN A 15 -0.20 17.53 -15.89
CA ASN A 15 -0.78 16.43 -15.14
C ASN A 15 0.32 15.44 -14.69
N PRO A 16 0.59 15.32 -13.38
CA PRO A 16 1.59 14.38 -12.88
C PRO A 16 1.25 12.92 -13.22
N ASN A 17 -0.03 12.57 -13.39
CA ASN A 17 -0.43 11.23 -13.82
C ASN A 17 0.01 10.91 -15.25
N TYR A 18 0.01 11.89 -16.16
CA TYR A 18 0.49 11.68 -17.54
C TYR A 18 1.98 11.33 -17.57
N TRP A 19 2.77 12.00 -16.74
CA TRP A 19 4.19 11.68 -16.57
C TRP A 19 4.41 10.35 -15.84
N ALA A 20 3.59 10.02 -14.85
CA ALA A 20 3.64 8.74 -14.15
C ALA A 20 3.32 7.56 -15.09
N GLU A 21 2.29 7.67 -15.93
CA GLU A 21 1.95 6.68 -16.95
C GLU A 21 3.06 6.57 -18.00
N LYS A 22 3.56 7.70 -18.52
CA LYS A 22 4.61 7.72 -19.54
C LYS A 22 5.93 7.13 -19.02
N MET A 23 6.32 7.47 -17.79
CA MET A 23 7.51 6.91 -17.15
C MET A 23 7.32 5.43 -16.81
N GLY A 24 6.19 5.07 -16.22
CA GLY A 24 5.91 3.70 -15.80
C GLY A 24 5.72 2.71 -16.97
N ASN A 25 5.17 3.18 -18.10
CA ASN A 25 5.03 2.38 -19.33
C ASN A 25 6.36 2.25 -20.09
N LYS A 26 7.20 3.31 -20.12
CA LYS A 26 8.55 3.24 -20.71
C LYS A 26 9.54 2.37 -19.92
N THR A 27 9.45 2.37 -18.59
CA THR A 27 10.35 1.58 -17.73
C THR A 27 9.84 0.19 -17.43
N GLY A 28 8.60 -0.14 -17.82
CA GLY A 28 7.94 -1.38 -17.43
C GLY A 28 7.79 -1.51 -15.91
N ALA A 29 7.88 -0.41 -15.16
CA ALA A 29 7.87 -0.42 -13.70
C ALA A 29 6.50 -0.85 -13.15
N TYR A 30 5.41 -0.51 -13.84
CA TYR A 30 4.07 -1.03 -13.51
C TYR A 30 3.99 -2.53 -13.73
N ASP A 31 4.50 -3.05 -14.84
CA ASP A 31 4.54 -4.48 -15.13
C ASP A 31 5.40 -5.23 -14.11
N LYS A 32 6.56 -4.67 -13.76
CA LYS A 32 7.50 -5.24 -12.77
C LYS A 32 6.95 -5.21 -11.35
N ALA A 33 6.22 -4.15 -10.98
CA ALA A 33 5.52 -4.06 -9.70
C ALA A 33 4.36 -5.05 -9.65
N HIS A 34 3.62 -5.21 -10.74
CA HIS A 34 2.48 -6.12 -10.85
C HIS A 34 2.90 -7.59 -10.89
N ASN A 35 4.05 -7.90 -11.49
CA ASN A 35 4.65 -9.24 -11.56
C ASN A 35 5.59 -9.53 -10.36
N SER A 36 5.71 -8.60 -9.41
CA SER A 36 6.56 -8.81 -8.23
C SER A 36 6.03 -9.97 -7.39
N LYS A 37 6.96 -10.75 -6.79
CA LYS A 37 6.60 -11.88 -5.90
C LYS A 37 5.67 -11.46 -4.76
N LEU A 38 5.80 -10.22 -4.27
CA LEU A 38 4.95 -9.64 -3.24
C LEU A 38 3.54 -9.32 -3.74
N ALA A 39 3.40 -8.70 -4.92
CA ALA A 39 2.09 -8.43 -5.51
C ALA A 39 1.33 -9.71 -5.84
N ASN A 40 2.05 -10.73 -6.35
CA ASN A 40 1.46 -12.03 -6.65
C ASN A 40 1.10 -12.80 -5.37
N TRP A 41 1.96 -12.74 -4.33
CA TRP A 41 1.67 -13.31 -3.01
C TRP A 41 0.44 -12.66 -2.36
N SER A 42 0.35 -11.32 -2.39
CA SER A 42 -0.80 -10.56 -1.91
C SER A 42 -2.10 -10.90 -2.64
N ARG A 43 -2.05 -11.10 -3.97
CA ARG A 43 -3.22 -11.57 -4.75
C ARG A 43 -3.56 -13.04 -4.52
N ASN A 44 -2.60 -13.87 -4.18
CA ASN A 44 -2.85 -15.29 -3.86
C ASN A 44 -3.42 -15.47 -2.45
N LEU A 45 -3.22 -14.49 -1.56
CA LEU A 45 -3.88 -14.37 -0.26
C LEU A 45 -5.35 -13.95 -0.45
N THR A 46 -6.19 -14.82 -1.01
CA THR A 46 -7.64 -14.62 -1.10
C THR A 46 -8.39 -15.52 -0.10
N GLY A 47 -9.52 -15.03 0.42
CA GLY A 47 -10.40 -15.77 1.32
C GLY A 47 -9.85 -15.95 2.73
N TRP A 48 -9.87 -17.19 3.24
CA TRP A 48 -9.55 -17.51 4.64
C TRP A 48 -8.10 -17.19 5.03
N LYS A 49 -7.15 -17.33 4.09
CA LYS A 49 -5.73 -17.00 4.34
C LYS A 49 -5.51 -15.50 4.56
N TRP A 50 -6.28 -14.66 3.86
CA TRP A 50 -6.24 -13.21 4.05
C TRP A 50 -6.77 -12.82 5.43
N TRP A 51 -7.91 -13.40 5.83
CA TRP A 51 -8.48 -13.20 7.16
C TRP A 51 -7.54 -13.69 8.27
N ALA A 52 -6.90 -14.85 8.11
CA ALA A 52 -5.92 -15.34 9.06
C ALA A 52 -4.73 -14.37 9.20
N TRP A 53 -4.24 -13.80 8.09
CA TRP A 53 -3.17 -12.80 8.13
C TRP A 53 -3.59 -11.49 8.82
N GLN A 54 -4.81 -11.01 8.56
CA GLN A 54 -5.35 -9.82 9.23
C GLN A 54 -5.52 -10.03 10.73
N ILE A 55 -6.02 -11.20 11.15
CA ILE A 55 -6.22 -11.51 12.57
C ILE A 55 -4.88 -11.70 13.27
N VAL A 56 -3.94 -12.44 12.68
CA VAL A 56 -2.60 -12.63 13.25
C VAL A 56 -1.84 -11.31 13.31
N GLY A 57 -1.87 -10.52 12.24
CA GLY A 57 -1.26 -9.19 12.19
C GLY A 57 -1.88 -8.23 13.20
N GLY A 58 -3.21 -8.20 13.31
CA GLY A 58 -3.93 -7.40 14.30
C GLY A 58 -3.61 -7.82 15.73
N LEU A 59 -3.50 -9.11 16.00
CA LEU A 59 -3.13 -9.63 17.32
C LEU A 59 -1.68 -9.28 17.69
N ILE A 60 -0.74 -9.35 16.73
CA ILE A 60 0.63 -8.89 16.92
C ILE A 60 0.67 -7.38 17.18
N PHE A 61 -0.10 -6.59 16.43
CA PHE A 61 -0.18 -5.15 16.63
C PHE A 61 -0.67 -4.80 18.04
N VAL A 62 -1.74 -5.46 18.50
CA VAL A 62 -2.27 -5.28 19.86
C VAL A 62 -1.22 -5.71 20.90
N ALA A 63 -0.52 -6.83 20.70
CA ALA A 63 0.52 -7.28 21.61
C ALA A 63 1.69 -6.29 21.73
N ILE A 64 2.11 -5.69 20.61
CA ILE A 64 3.17 -4.67 20.60
C ILE A 64 2.67 -3.37 21.24
N ALA A 65 1.44 -2.95 20.94
CA ALA A 65 0.83 -1.77 21.55
C ALA A 65 0.72 -1.93 23.07
N GLU A 66 0.28 -3.09 23.54
CA GLU A 66 0.24 -3.43 24.98
C GLU A 66 1.63 -3.45 25.59
N PHE A 67 2.65 -3.98 24.91
CA PHE A 67 4.04 -3.94 25.38
C PHE A 67 4.54 -2.50 25.56
N ILE A 68 4.26 -1.62 24.59
CA ILE A 68 4.63 -0.20 24.66
C ILE A 68 3.86 0.52 25.78
N LEU A 69 2.55 0.24 25.92
CA LEU A 69 1.73 0.82 26.99
C LEU A 69 2.17 0.34 28.37
N ASN A 70 2.65 -0.90 28.49
CA ASN A 70 3.21 -1.44 29.73
C ASN A 70 4.51 -0.72 30.12
N LEU A 71 5.39 -0.42 29.16
CA LEU A 71 6.58 0.41 29.39
C LEU A 71 6.23 1.82 29.89
N LEU A 72 5.09 2.36 29.45
CA LEU A 72 4.58 3.67 29.88
C LEU A 72 3.73 3.61 31.16
N GLY A 73 3.53 2.43 31.75
CA GLY A 73 2.73 2.23 32.96
C GLY A 73 1.22 2.41 32.78
N LEU A 74 0.71 2.34 31.54
CA LEU A 74 -0.69 2.60 31.16
C LEU A 74 -1.37 1.37 30.51
N SER A 75 -0.87 0.14 30.74
CA SER A 75 -1.47 -1.08 30.18
C SER A 75 -2.85 -1.39 30.78
N MET A 76 -3.81 -1.80 29.93
CA MET A 76 -5.16 -2.20 30.35
C MET A 76 -5.23 -3.67 30.81
N LEU A 77 -4.34 -4.54 30.30
CA LEU A 77 -4.27 -5.93 30.75
C LEU A 77 -3.24 -6.04 31.89
N PRO A 78 -3.55 -6.73 33.00
CA PRO A 78 -2.66 -6.86 34.14
C PRO A 78 -1.55 -7.89 33.88
N TRP A 79 -0.87 -7.80 32.73
CA TRP A 79 0.27 -8.65 32.39
C TRP A 79 1.55 -7.97 32.84
N ARG A 80 1.94 -8.29 34.07
CA ARG A 80 3.28 -8.00 34.60
C ARG A 80 4.22 -9.07 34.06
N TRP A 81 4.91 -8.77 32.97
CA TRP A 81 6.13 -9.49 32.60
C TRP A 81 7.28 -9.06 33.52
#